data_AF-A0A1V5RI50-F1
#
_entry.id   AF-A0A1V5RI50-F1
#
_cell.length_a   1.000
_cell.length_b   1.000
_cell.length_c   1.000
_cell.angle_alpha   90.00
_cell.angle_beta   90.00
_cell.angle_gamma   90.00
#
_symmetry.space_group_name_H-M   'P 1'
#
loop_
_entity.id
_entity.type
_entity.pdbx_description
1 polymer ?
#
loop_
_entity_poly.entity_id
_entity_poly.type
_entity_poly.pdbx_seq_one_letter_code
_entity_poly.pdbx_strand_id
1 'polypeptide(L)'
;MPNKLGFYLHSFEIGEHKGDLFRAIQDVRPPTLLVHAWDQVDQLRRLSPDSFIIGRMDYFGRDRRPVKDLIMPWLDSDDPEARGREFAEHILTDNFEMALRKEDNRLLIDAWMSLNEAVPGPRSPQFKEKPDEVGRRLRAYDAFQIGFRNKLMERGIEAVAFNFGAGNFGAADDYWQFFRHTLDSYIYLGFHEYGWPALSKTVDPEAASSAGTYQPIVAELSRRSGRGYQAILTEAGLTMMYKHPDYEDKGWLHVPPADRPIKAVTQEDYWRSLAWLNTTLNRDPAALGACLFEVGHHGDWATFRHFGQDNSGQRIWLIDSIRQLAQAERSAGARSALAQEPRPVRTQRGRVVDARGSGVDGAFIRLAADAETLGADPRAVAHNRGAVTWTRSITGYSGNLWNCWRKYIAPDVAGITWEEFRAEVEAYNPTLRQTGGRLESARTYYLPENRVFPDTRSAAPTIAWDRPINDFSGRLYDCWRRYVQGKVVGLSWEQFQREALSISCRATSAKTIIHAWPTARAAGSSNSRTCRTASIV
;
A
#
# COMPACT_ATOMS: atom_id res chain seq x y z
N MET A 1 -0.27 -4.65 18.53
CA MET A 1 -1.13 -5.54 17.72
C MET A 1 -1.06 -5.06 16.29
N PRO A 2 -0.96 -5.96 15.30
CA PRO A 2 -0.92 -5.56 13.90
C PRO A 2 -2.08 -4.68 13.45
N ASN A 3 -1.86 -3.85 12.43
CA ASN A 3 -2.99 -3.25 11.72
C ASN A 3 -3.63 -4.31 10.81
N LYS A 4 -4.94 -4.53 10.99
CA LYS A 4 -5.81 -5.40 10.18
C LYS A 4 -6.90 -4.59 9.44
N LEU A 5 -6.93 -3.27 9.61
CA LEU A 5 -7.87 -2.38 8.93
C LEU A 5 -7.33 -1.99 7.55
N GLY A 6 -8.01 -2.49 6.52
CA GLY A 6 -7.78 -2.24 5.11
C GLY A 6 -8.77 -1.23 4.53
N PHE A 7 -8.63 -0.92 3.24
CA PHE A 7 -9.48 0.10 2.58
C PHE A 7 -10.29 -0.50 1.44
N TYR A 8 -11.58 -0.14 1.37
CA TYR A 8 -12.37 -0.27 0.16
C TYR A 8 -12.26 1.01 -0.65
N LEU A 9 -11.92 0.88 -1.94
CA LEU A 9 -11.76 1.97 -2.90
C LEU A 9 -12.68 1.77 -4.12
N HIS A 10 -13.87 2.38 -4.13
CA HIS A 10 -14.77 2.39 -5.29
C HIS A 10 -14.26 3.24 -6.45
N SER A 11 -13.62 4.36 -6.15
CA SER A 11 -13.10 5.27 -7.17
C SER A 11 -11.89 6.02 -6.67
N PHE A 12 -10.94 6.29 -7.57
CA PHE A 12 -9.80 7.18 -7.32
C PHE A 12 -10.13 8.65 -7.61
N GLU A 13 -11.32 8.93 -8.15
CA GLU A 13 -11.80 10.27 -8.51
C GLU A 13 -12.45 10.97 -7.32
N ILE A 14 -11.78 11.00 -6.18
CA ILE A 14 -12.31 11.57 -4.93
C ILE A 14 -12.16 13.10 -4.84
N GLY A 15 -12.22 13.77 -5.99
CA GLY A 15 -12.06 15.21 -6.13
C GLY A 15 -10.78 15.75 -5.48
N GLU A 16 -10.92 16.79 -4.66
CA GLU A 16 -9.82 17.48 -3.98
C GLU A 16 -9.04 16.58 -3.00
N HIS A 17 -9.64 15.48 -2.55
CA HIS A 17 -9.02 14.58 -1.58
C HIS A 17 -8.14 13.49 -2.20
N LYS A 18 -7.96 13.46 -3.54
CA LYS A 18 -7.18 12.40 -4.22
C LYS A 18 -5.77 12.25 -3.66
N GLY A 19 -5.10 13.37 -3.35
CA GLY A 19 -3.79 13.36 -2.71
C GLY A 19 -3.79 12.76 -1.30
N ASP A 20 -4.87 12.98 -0.54
CA ASP A 20 -5.01 12.47 0.82
C ASP A 20 -5.17 10.95 0.82
N LEU A 21 -5.91 10.38 -0.13
CA LEU A 21 -6.06 8.93 -0.26
C LEU A 21 -4.74 8.23 -0.56
N PHE A 22 -3.99 8.69 -1.56
CA PHE A 22 -2.69 8.06 -1.88
C PHE A 22 -1.70 8.19 -0.73
N ARG A 23 -1.68 9.34 -0.05
CA ARG A 23 -0.86 9.53 1.16
C ARG A 23 -1.30 8.56 2.26
N ALA A 24 -2.59 8.39 2.49
CA ALA A 24 -3.10 7.44 3.47
C ALA A 24 -2.68 6.00 3.15
N ILE A 25 -2.79 5.57 1.90
CA ILE A 25 -2.35 4.24 1.47
C ILE A 25 -0.84 4.07 1.72
N GLN A 26 -0.04 5.06 1.35
CA GLN A 26 1.42 5.04 1.55
C GLN A 26 1.81 4.98 3.04
N ASP A 27 1.11 5.75 3.88
CA ASP A 27 1.44 5.88 5.30
C ASP A 27 0.94 4.70 6.13
N VAL A 28 -0.30 4.28 5.87
CA VAL A 28 -0.96 3.17 6.58
C VAL A 28 -0.37 1.84 6.10
N ARG A 29 -0.19 1.68 4.79
CA ARG A 29 0.09 0.39 4.12
C ARG A 29 -0.96 -0.64 4.51
N PRO A 30 -2.23 -0.42 4.15
CA PRO A 30 -3.34 -1.26 4.57
C PRO A 30 -3.07 -2.74 4.22
N PRO A 31 -3.31 -3.69 5.12
CA PRO A 31 -3.00 -5.11 4.87
C PRO A 31 -3.87 -5.71 3.76
N THR A 32 -5.09 -5.20 3.62
CA THR A 32 -6.03 -5.59 2.56
C THR A 32 -6.54 -4.35 1.84
N LEU A 33 -6.74 -4.46 0.53
CA LEU A 33 -7.36 -3.44 -0.29
C LEU A 33 -8.43 -4.11 -1.16
N LEU A 34 -9.65 -3.57 -1.17
CA LEU A 34 -10.65 -3.92 -2.18
C LEU A 34 -10.76 -2.74 -3.15
N VAL A 35 -10.59 -3.01 -4.44
CA VAL A 35 -10.53 -1.95 -5.45
C VAL A 35 -11.43 -2.27 -6.63
N HIS A 36 -12.09 -1.23 -7.11
CA HIS A 36 -12.76 -1.25 -8.39
C HIS A 36 -11.69 -1.09 -9.46
N ALA A 37 -11.31 -2.22 -10.04
CA ALA A 37 -10.06 -2.36 -10.74
C ALA A 37 -10.17 -1.84 -12.18
N TRP A 38 -10.03 -0.53 -12.40
CA TRP A 38 -10.16 0.06 -13.75
C TRP A 38 -8.91 0.88 -14.09
N ASP A 39 -8.45 1.73 -13.17
CA ASP A 39 -7.27 2.60 -13.34
C ASP A 39 -6.43 2.68 -12.05
N GLN A 40 -5.14 2.99 -12.19
CA GLN A 40 -4.20 3.28 -11.08
C GLN A 40 -3.84 2.13 -10.13
N VAL A 41 -4.20 0.88 -10.46
CA VAL A 41 -3.86 -0.29 -9.63
C VAL A 41 -2.34 -0.54 -9.57
N ASP A 42 -1.58 -0.18 -10.62
CA ASP A 42 -0.12 -0.22 -10.61
C ASP A 42 0.47 0.75 -9.58
N GLN A 43 -0.08 1.97 -9.52
CA GLN A 43 0.30 2.95 -8.51
C GLN A 43 -0.03 2.43 -7.11
N LEU A 44 -1.18 1.80 -6.92
CA LEU A 44 -1.54 1.18 -5.63
C LEU A 44 -0.55 0.09 -5.21
N ARG A 45 -0.22 -0.84 -6.11
CA ARG A 45 0.76 -1.89 -5.83
C ARG A 45 2.12 -1.30 -5.45
N ARG A 46 2.57 -0.22 -6.09
CA ARG A 46 3.83 0.46 -5.73
C ARG A 46 3.77 1.13 -4.35
N LEU A 47 2.64 1.74 -4.00
CA LEU A 47 2.46 2.43 -2.72
C LEU A 47 2.28 1.46 -1.55
N SER A 48 1.69 0.29 -1.81
CA SER A 48 1.40 -0.73 -0.82
C SER A 48 1.77 -2.13 -1.35
N PRO A 49 3.08 -2.42 -1.51
CA PRO A 49 3.56 -3.64 -2.17
C PRO A 49 3.15 -4.92 -1.44
N ASP A 50 2.97 -4.83 -0.13
CA ASP A 50 2.68 -5.98 0.73
C ASP A 50 1.18 -6.28 0.86
N SER A 51 0.29 -5.32 0.54
CA SER A 51 -1.17 -5.48 0.66
C SER A 51 -1.68 -6.67 -0.13
N PHE A 52 -2.65 -7.38 0.42
CA PHE A 52 -3.50 -8.29 -0.35
C PHE A 52 -4.57 -7.48 -1.07
N ILE A 53 -4.44 -7.34 -2.39
CA ILE A 53 -5.31 -6.52 -3.23
C ILE A 53 -6.36 -7.40 -3.91
N ILE A 54 -7.63 -7.04 -3.72
CA ILE A 54 -8.78 -7.72 -4.27
C ILE A 54 -9.39 -6.85 -5.36
N GLY A 55 -9.54 -7.42 -6.55
CA GLY A 55 -10.21 -6.76 -7.67
C GLY A 55 -11.71 -7.03 -7.63
N ARG A 56 -12.50 -5.97 -7.79
CA ARG A 56 -13.94 -6.02 -8.06
C ARG A 56 -14.22 -5.38 -9.40
N MET A 57 -15.01 -6.06 -10.21
CA MET A 57 -15.48 -5.55 -11.49
C MET A 57 -16.94 -5.13 -11.36
N ASP A 58 -17.22 -3.88 -11.74
CA ASP A 58 -18.56 -3.29 -11.65
C ASP A 58 -19.18 -3.04 -13.03
N TYR A 59 -18.35 -3.03 -14.09
CA TYR A 59 -18.80 -2.77 -15.46
C TYR A 59 -18.05 -3.64 -16.49
N PHE A 60 -18.69 -3.93 -17.62
CA PHE A 60 -18.11 -4.60 -18.78
C PHE A 60 -17.86 -3.67 -19.95
N GLY A 61 -16.79 -3.99 -20.69
CA GLY A 61 -16.50 -3.42 -21.99
C GLY A 61 -16.30 -1.91 -21.98
N ARG A 62 -16.07 -1.35 -23.17
CA ARG A 62 -15.85 0.10 -23.32
C ARG A 62 -17.09 0.93 -23.01
N ASP A 63 -18.28 0.34 -23.18
CA ASP A 63 -19.56 1.00 -22.94
C ASP A 63 -19.96 1.02 -21.46
N ARG A 64 -19.13 0.45 -20.57
CA ARG A 64 -19.35 0.38 -19.12
C ARG A 64 -20.74 -0.17 -18.78
N ARG A 65 -21.09 -1.34 -19.32
CA ARG A 65 -22.35 -2.02 -18.98
C ARG A 65 -22.31 -2.50 -17.52
N PRO A 66 -23.24 -2.11 -16.64
CA PRO A 66 -23.20 -2.50 -15.23
C PRO A 66 -23.30 -4.01 -15.03
N VAL A 67 -22.45 -4.58 -14.17
CA VAL A 67 -22.48 -6.01 -13.81
C VAL A 67 -23.78 -6.38 -13.10
N LYS A 68 -24.34 -5.46 -12.30
CA LYS A 68 -25.61 -5.68 -11.58
C LYS A 68 -26.78 -6.06 -12.50
N ASP A 69 -26.77 -5.56 -13.74
CA ASP A 69 -27.81 -5.82 -14.74
C ASP A 69 -27.70 -7.25 -15.33
N LEU A 70 -26.58 -7.95 -15.07
CA LEU A 70 -26.33 -9.31 -15.53
C LEU A 70 -26.52 -10.38 -14.45
N ILE A 71 -26.58 -9.99 -13.18
CA ILE A 71 -26.65 -10.94 -12.05
C ILE A 71 -27.82 -11.91 -12.23
N MET A 72 -29.05 -11.39 -12.33
CA MET A 72 -30.24 -12.25 -12.41
C MET A 72 -30.25 -13.09 -13.70
N PRO A 73 -29.99 -12.53 -14.90
CA PRO A 73 -29.85 -13.32 -16.12
C PRO A 73 -28.82 -14.46 -16.02
N TRP A 74 -27.70 -14.25 -15.33
CA TRP A 74 -26.68 -15.28 -15.14
C TRP A 74 -27.10 -16.37 -14.17
N LEU A 75 -27.72 -16.01 -13.05
CA LEU A 75 -28.16 -16.96 -12.04
C LEU A 75 -29.44 -17.72 -12.43
N ASP A 76 -30.25 -17.14 -13.33
CA ASP A 76 -31.43 -17.78 -13.90
C ASP A 76 -31.12 -18.57 -15.19
N SER A 77 -29.85 -18.61 -15.63
CA SER A 77 -29.40 -19.38 -16.79
C SER A 77 -29.44 -20.90 -16.54
N ASP A 78 -29.61 -21.68 -17.61
CA ASP A 78 -29.52 -23.14 -17.56
C ASP A 78 -28.09 -23.65 -17.27
N ASP A 79 -27.06 -22.82 -17.47
CA ASP A 79 -25.66 -23.15 -17.15
C ASP A 79 -24.98 -21.98 -16.41
N PRO A 80 -25.22 -21.83 -15.09
CA PRO A 80 -24.58 -20.78 -14.29
C PRO A 80 -23.06 -20.91 -14.22
N GLU A 81 -22.51 -22.13 -14.32
CA GLU A 81 -21.06 -22.35 -14.33
C GLU A 81 -20.41 -21.76 -15.59
N ALA A 82 -21.04 -21.93 -16.75
CA ALA A 82 -20.59 -21.25 -17.98
C ALA A 82 -20.63 -19.73 -17.84
N ARG A 83 -21.63 -19.18 -17.15
CA ARG A 83 -21.70 -17.73 -16.88
C ARG A 83 -20.59 -17.26 -15.94
N GLY A 84 -20.23 -18.09 -14.97
CA GLY A 84 -19.04 -17.85 -14.14
C GLY A 84 -17.75 -17.78 -14.97
N ARG A 85 -17.56 -18.73 -15.89
CA ARG A 85 -16.41 -18.74 -16.83
C ARG A 85 -16.40 -17.51 -17.74
N GLU A 86 -17.56 -17.15 -18.28
CA GLU A 86 -17.71 -15.94 -19.10
C GLU A 86 -17.32 -14.68 -18.31
N PHE A 87 -17.76 -14.56 -17.06
CA PHE A 87 -17.41 -13.42 -16.22
C PHE A 87 -15.89 -13.33 -15.96
N ALA A 88 -15.25 -14.46 -15.67
CA ALA A 88 -13.81 -14.52 -15.50
C ALA A 88 -13.05 -14.20 -16.79
N GLU A 89 -13.55 -14.63 -17.96
CA GLU A 89 -12.95 -14.27 -19.25
C GLU A 89 -12.96 -12.75 -19.44
N HIS A 90 -14.06 -12.06 -19.14
CA HIS A 90 -14.10 -10.59 -19.20
C HIS A 90 -13.05 -9.92 -18.28
N ILE A 91 -12.79 -10.45 -17.08
CA ILE A 91 -11.72 -9.93 -16.22
C ILE A 91 -10.35 -10.10 -16.89
N LEU A 92 -10.13 -11.23 -17.56
CA LEU A 92 -8.87 -11.56 -18.23
C LEU A 92 -8.67 -10.77 -19.54
N THR A 93 -9.75 -10.47 -20.27
CA THR A 93 -9.70 -9.83 -21.60
C THR A 93 -9.95 -8.33 -21.56
N ASP A 94 -10.97 -7.89 -20.83
CA ASP A 94 -11.52 -6.53 -20.98
C ASP A 94 -10.84 -5.54 -20.04
N ASN A 95 -10.25 -6.03 -18.95
CA ASN A 95 -9.74 -5.17 -17.90
C ASN A 95 -8.31 -4.69 -18.13
N PHE A 96 -7.99 -4.28 -19.36
CA PHE A 96 -6.68 -3.75 -19.78
C PHE A 96 -5.49 -4.66 -19.39
N GLU A 97 -5.70 -5.98 -19.44
CA GLU A 97 -4.73 -7.00 -19.02
C GLU A 97 -4.31 -6.90 -17.53
N MET A 98 -4.98 -6.08 -16.71
CA MET A 98 -4.59 -5.84 -15.32
C MET A 98 -4.58 -7.11 -14.47
N ALA A 99 -5.46 -8.06 -14.78
CA ALA A 99 -5.49 -9.37 -14.12
C ALA A 99 -4.17 -10.15 -14.27
N LEU A 100 -3.37 -9.87 -15.31
CA LEU A 100 -2.12 -10.57 -15.60
C LEU A 100 -0.86 -9.70 -15.34
N ARG A 101 -1.03 -8.39 -15.17
CA ARG A 101 0.07 -7.46 -14.95
C ARG A 101 0.73 -7.70 -13.60
N LYS A 102 2.05 -7.51 -13.57
CA LYS A 102 2.89 -7.68 -12.38
C LYS A 102 3.76 -6.46 -12.13
N GLU A 103 4.04 -6.20 -10.87
CA GLU A 103 5.08 -5.28 -10.39
C GLU A 103 5.97 -6.11 -9.44
N ASP A 104 7.30 -6.06 -9.62
CA ASP A 104 8.26 -6.85 -8.84
C ASP A 104 7.88 -8.36 -8.73
N ASN A 105 7.42 -8.94 -9.84
CA ASN A 105 6.98 -10.34 -9.99
C ASN A 105 5.72 -10.74 -9.18
N ARG A 106 5.04 -9.79 -8.51
CA ARG A 106 3.74 -9.98 -7.86
C ARG A 106 2.63 -9.41 -8.75
N LEU A 107 1.47 -10.07 -8.81
CA LEU A 107 0.31 -9.54 -9.53
C LEU A 107 -0.10 -8.19 -8.97
N LEU A 108 -0.60 -7.29 -9.84
CA LEU A 108 -1.19 -6.04 -9.38
C LEU A 108 -2.38 -6.32 -8.45
N ILE A 109 -3.18 -7.34 -8.77
CA ILE A 109 -4.32 -7.82 -7.99
C ILE A 109 -4.06 -9.26 -7.59
N ASP A 110 -4.10 -9.55 -6.28
CA ASP A 110 -3.79 -10.87 -5.75
C ASP A 110 -4.95 -11.86 -5.95
N ALA A 111 -6.19 -11.38 -5.85
CA ALA A 111 -7.38 -12.19 -6.08
C ALA A 111 -8.54 -11.36 -6.63
N TRP A 112 -9.49 -12.02 -7.30
CA TRP A 112 -10.72 -11.36 -7.79
C TRP A 112 -11.94 -11.89 -7.05
N MET A 113 -12.85 -10.98 -6.68
CA MET A 113 -14.18 -11.40 -6.23
C MET A 113 -15.14 -11.54 -7.41
N SER A 114 -16.12 -12.43 -7.27
CA SER A 114 -17.19 -12.62 -8.24
C SER A 114 -18.27 -11.52 -8.09
N LEU A 115 -19.55 -11.90 -8.00
CA LEU A 115 -20.67 -10.97 -7.91
C LEU A 115 -20.81 -10.41 -6.49
N ASN A 116 -21.20 -9.14 -6.38
CA ASN A 116 -21.45 -8.49 -5.09
C ASN A 116 -22.92 -8.63 -4.68
N GLU A 117 -23.17 -9.15 -3.48
CA GLU A 117 -24.51 -9.29 -2.87
C GLU A 117 -25.57 -9.90 -3.80
N ALA A 118 -25.14 -10.85 -4.64
CA ALA A 118 -25.92 -11.32 -5.79
C ALA A 118 -27.22 -12.04 -5.44
N VAL A 119 -27.27 -12.67 -4.26
CA VAL A 119 -28.41 -13.48 -3.82
C VAL A 119 -28.68 -13.20 -2.35
N PRO A 120 -29.95 -12.98 -1.94
CA PRO A 120 -30.31 -12.92 -0.53
C PRO A 120 -30.03 -14.26 0.16
N GLY A 121 -29.60 -14.21 1.42
CA GLY A 121 -29.23 -15.41 2.18
C GLY A 121 -30.39 -16.03 2.95
N PRO A 122 -30.19 -17.23 3.55
CA PRO A 122 -31.21 -17.95 4.31
C PRO A 122 -31.88 -17.17 5.45
N ARG A 123 -31.20 -16.12 5.95
CA ARG A 123 -31.72 -15.27 7.03
C ARG A 123 -32.49 -14.06 6.55
N SER A 124 -32.52 -13.81 5.24
CA SER A 124 -33.20 -12.65 4.68
C SER A 124 -34.72 -12.81 4.71
N PRO A 125 -35.48 -11.70 4.69
CA PRO A 125 -36.94 -11.74 4.47
C PRO A 125 -37.32 -12.45 3.16
N GLN A 126 -36.59 -12.19 2.08
CA GLN A 126 -36.86 -12.76 0.75
C GLN A 126 -36.75 -14.29 0.73
N PHE A 127 -35.78 -14.88 1.46
CA PHE A 127 -35.70 -16.33 1.57
C PHE A 127 -36.90 -16.92 2.31
N LYS A 128 -37.42 -16.22 3.34
CA LYS A 128 -38.63 -16.65 4.05
C LYS A 128 -39.88 -16.59 3.16
N GLU A 129 -39.99 -15.56 2.33
CA GLU A 129 -41.10 -15.38 1.41
C GLU A 129 -41.06 -16.34 0.22
N LYS A 130 -39.85 -16.61 -0.31
CA LYS A 130 -39.65 -17.39 -1.55
C LYS A 130 -38.48 -18.38 -1.43
N PRO A 131 -38.56 -19.37 -0.54
CA PRO A 131 -37.42 -20.25 -0.23
C PRO A 131 -36.96 -21.07 -1.45
N ASP A 132 -37.88 -21.51 -2.30
CA ASP A 132 -37.52 -22.32 -3.48
C ASP A 132 -36.84 -21.48 -4.57
N GLU A 133 -37.35 -20.27 -4.82
CA GLU A 133 -36.76 -19.34 -5.81
C GLU A 133 -35.35 -18.91 -5.39
N VAL A 134 -35.21 -18.46 -4.14
CA VAL A 134 -33.91 -18.03 -3.61
C VAL A 134 -32.97 -19.22 -3.47
N GLY A 135 -33.45 -20.36 -2.98
CA GLY A 135 -32.65 -21.59 -2.87
C GLY A 135 -32.12 -22.10 -4.21
N ARG A 136 -32.91 -21.98 -5.29
CA ARG A 136 -32.43 -22.25 -6.66
C ARG A 136 -31.29 -21.32 -7.05
N ARG A 137 -31.43 -20.01 -6.81
CA ARG A 137 -30.39 -19.02 -7.13
C ARG A 137 -29.13 -19.18 -6.29
N LEU A 138 -29.25 -19.59 -5.03
CA LEU A 138 -28.09 -19.92 -4.18
C LEU A 138 -27.28 -21.07 -4.78
N ARG A 139 -27.94 -22.16 -5.21
CA ARG A 139 -27.27 -23.29 -5.89
C ARG A 139 -26.68 -22.88 -7.25
N ALA A 140 -27.38 -22.04 -8.00
CA ALA A 140 -26.86 -21.48 -9.24
C ALA A 140 -25.60 -20.63 -8.99
N TYR A 141 -25.57 -19.86 -7.89
CA TYR A 141 -24.42 -19.05 -7.55
C TYR A 141 -23.22 -19.88 -7.07
N ASP A 142 -23.44 -21.04 -6.41
CA ASP A 142 -22.37 -22.00 -6.12
C ASP A 142 -21.70 -22.49 -7.42
N ALA A 143 -22.49 -22.94 -8.40
CA ALA A 143 -21.98 -23.34 -9.71
C ALA A 143 -21.28 -22.19 -10.46
N PHE A 144 -21.84 -20.99 -10.41
CA PHE A 144 -21.22 -19.79 -10.98
C PHE A 144 -19.84 -19.52 -10.39
N GLN A 145 -19.68 -19.57 -9.06
CA GLN A 145 -18.40 -19.34 -8.40
C GLN A 145 -17.36 -20.40 -8.81
N ILE A 146 -17.75 -21.66 -8.98
CA ILE A 146 -16.85 -22.70 -9.49
C ILE A 146 -16.33 -22.37 -10.89
N GLY A 147 -17.22 -22.04 -11.81
CA GLY A 147 -16.84 -21.67 -13.18
C GLY A 147 -15.91 -20.45 -13.20
N PHE A 148 -16.25 -19.43 -12.41
CA PHE A 148 -15.46 -18.21 -12.26
C PHE A 148 -14.04 -18.49 -11.75
N ARG A 149 -13.91 -19.20 -10.63
CA ARG A 149 -12.60 -19.50 -10.05
C ARG A 149 -11.77 -20.39 -10.94
N ASN A 150 -12.34 -21.48 -11.47
CA ASN A 150 -11.59 -22.42 -12.29
C ASN A 150 -10.96 -21.71 -13.49
N LYS A 151 -11.71 -20.79 -14.10
CA LYS A 151 -11.21 -20.00 -15.22
C LYS A 151 -10.04 -19.07 -14.86
N LEU A 152 -10.11 -18.40 -13.70
CA LEU A 152 -8.99 -17.57 -13.22
C LEU A 152 -7.76 -18.43 -12.86
N MET A 153 -7.98 -19.60 -12.27
CA MET A 153 -6.92 -20.52 -11.88
C MET A 153 -6.15 -21.10 -13.08
N GLU A 154 -6.74 -21.20 -14.27
CA GLU A 154 -6.02 -21.52 -15.51
C GLU A 154 -4.86 -20.55 -15.78
N ARG A 155 -4.93 -19.33 -15.24
CA ARG A 155 -3.89 -18.29 -15.33
C ARG A 155 -3.12 -18.09 -14.02
N GLY A 156 -3.33 -18.95 -13.01
CA GLY A 156 -2.69 -18.85 -11.70
C GLY A 156 -3.16 -17.64 -10.88
N ILE A 157 -4.39 -17.18 -11.10
CA ILE A 157 -5.00 -16.06 -10.38
C ILE A 157 -6.02 -16.62 -9.38
N GLU A 158 -5.92 -16.19 -8.12
CA GLU A 158 -6.85 -16.62 -7.07
C GLU A 158 -8.19 -15.88 -7.12
N ALA A 159 -9.18 -16.44 -6.44
CA ALA A 159 -10.51 -15.86 -6.33
C ALA A 159 -10.96 -15.77 -4.86
N VAL A 160 -11.80 -14.78 -4.56
CA VAL A 160 -12.47 -14.60 -3.27
C VAL A 160 -13.92 -15.03 -3.41
N ALA A 161 -14.34 -16.03 -2.64
CA ALA A 161 -15.71 -16.52 -2.62
C ALA A 161 -16.66 -15.53 -1.90
N PHE A 162 -17.95 -15.71 -2.13
CA PHE A 162 -19.03 -15.04 -1.40
C PHE A 162 -19.15 -13.54 -1.67
N ASN A 163 -19.13 -12.68 -0.64
CA ASN A 163 -19.53 -11.25 -0.65
C ASN A 163 -21.05 -11.05 -0.62
N PHE A 164 -21.69 -11.61 0.42
CA PHE A 164 -23.12 -11.45 0.65
C PHE A 164 -23.42 -10.27 1.55
N GLY A 165 -24.61 -9.68 1.40
CA GLY A 165 -25.04 -8.58 2.24
C GLY A 165 -25.04 -8.92 3.72
N ALA A 166 -24.62 -7.98 4.55
CA ALA A 166 -24.42 -8.21 5.97
C ALA A 166 -25.66 -8.83 6.65
N GLY A 167 -25.45 -9.84 7.48
CA GLY A 167 -26.51 -10.52 8.23
C GLY A 167 -27.35 -11.54 7.44
N ASN A 168 -27.19 -11.63 6.12
CA ASN A 168 -27.94 -12.59 5.29
C ASN A 168 -27.49 -14.05 5.54
N PHE A 169 -26.23 -14.23 5.90
CA PHE A 169 -25.60 -15.50 6.23
C PHE A 169 -24.90 -15.34 7.58
N GLY A 170 -25.45 -15.97 8.62
CA GLY A 170 -25.00 -15.75 10.00
C GLY A 170 -24.59 -17.03 10.73
N ALA A 171 -24.58 -18.17 10.05
CA ALA A 171 -24.05 -19.43 10.57
C ALA A 171 -23.35 -20.22 9.47
N ALA A 172 -22.43 -21.11 9.87
CA ALA A 172 -21.75 -22.03 8.95
C ALA A 172 -22.72 -22.92 8.16
N ASP A 173 -23.86 -23.30 8.75
CA ASP A 173 -24.90 -24.07 8.06
C ASP A 173 -25.46 -23.34 6.83
N ASP A 174 -25.61 -22.01 6.91
CA ASP A 174 -26.10 -21.19 5.81
C ASP A 174 -25.17 -21.29 4.58
N TYR A 175 -23.86 -21.44 4.82
CA TYR A 175 -22.88 -21.63 3.74
C TYR A 175 -22.78 -23.10 3.33
N TRP A 176 -22.71 -24.01 4.30
CA TRP A 176 -22.52 -25.44 4.06
C TRP A 176 -23.64 -26.06 3.23
N GLN A 177 -24.88 -25.62 3.46
CA GLN A 177 -26.05 -26.12 2.77
C GLN A 177 -26.05 -25.76 1.28
N PHE A 178 -25.58 -24.57 0.91
CA PHE A 178 -25.75 -24.03 -0.44
C PHE A 178 -24.48 -23.95 -1.26
N PHE A 179 -23.31 -23.89 -0.63
CA PHE A 179 -22.04 -23.56 -1.28
C PHE A 179 -20.97 -24.64 -1.12
N ARG A 180 -21.37 -25.91 -1.18
CA ARG A 180 -20.44 -27.02 -0.93
C ARG A 180 -19.31 -27.04 -1.95
N HIS A 181 -19.60 -26.79 -3.23
CA HIS A 181 -18.58 -26.82 -4.28
C HIS A 181 -17.61 -25.64 -4.16
N THR A 182 -18.13 -24.44 -3.86
CA THR A 182 -17.31 -23.26 -3.55
C THR A 182 -16.38 -23.54 -2.37
N LEU A 183 -16.90 -24.10 -1.28
CA LEU A 183 -16.09 -24.43 -0.09
C LEU A 183 -15.00 -25.47 -0.38
N ASP A 184 -15.23 -26.40 -1.31
CA ASP A 184 -14.24 -27.41 -1.66
C ASP A 184 -13.11 -26.87 -2.57
N SER A 185 -13.33 -25.74 -3.24
CA SER A 185 -12.39 -25.18 -4.22
C SER A 185 -11.68 -23.91 -3.76
N TYR A 186 -12.33 -23.04 -3.00
CA TYR A 186 -11.77 -21.76 -2.59
C TYR A 186 -10.87 -21.85 -1.35
N ILE A 187 -10.03 -20.83 -1.18
CA ILE A 187 -9.20 -20.58 0.02
C ILE A 187 -9.68 -19.31 0.72
N TYR A 188 -9.92 -18.24 -0.05
CA TYR A 188 -10.34 -16.94 0.47
C TYR A 188 -11.87 -16.82 0.48
N LEU A 189 -12.42 -16.44 1.64
CA LEU A 189 -13.86 -16.24 1.86
C LEU A 189 -14.12 -14.77 2.20
N GLY A 190 -14.98 -14.11 1.43
CA GLY A 190 -15.36 -12.71 1.58
C GLY A 190 -16.62 -12.51 2.44
N PHE A 191 -16.60 -11.51 3.31
CA PHE A 191 -17.71 -11.18 4.22
C PHE A 191 -18.00 -9.68 4.22
N HIS A 192 -19.30 -9.32 4.29
CA HIS A 192 -19.71 -7.96 4.62
C HIS A 192 -20.14 -7.90 6.07
N GLU A 193 -19.50 -7.02 6.85
CA GLU A 193 -19.72 -6.92 8.28
C GLU A 193 -19.99 -5.48 8.71
N TYR A 194 -21.26 -5.20 8.97
CA TYR A 194 -21.72 -3.86 9.34
C TYR A 194 -22.35 -3.84 10.74
N GLY A 195 -22.51 -2.64 11.28
CA GLY A 195 -23.29 -2.43 12.50
C GLY A 195 -23.80 -1.01 12.65
N TRP A 196 -24.65 -0.80 13.65
CA TRP A 196 -25.11 0.53 14.07
C TRP A 196 -25.62 0.52 15.52
N PRO A 197 -25.31 1.53 16.34
CA PRO A 197 -24.37 2.64 16.09
C PRO A 197 -22.90 2.25 16.30
N ALA A 198 -22.63 0.98 16.60
CA ALA A 198 -21.28 0.43 16.75
C ALA A 198 -21.16 -0.94 16.08
N LEU A 199 -19.93 -1.39 15.85
CA LEU A 199 -19.63 -2.73 15.31
C LEU A 199 -19.77 -3.84 16.37
N SER A 200 -20.04 -3.51 17.63
CA SER A 200 -20.17 -4.53 18.67
C SER A 200 -20.98 -4.04 19.85
N LYS A 201 -21.74 -4.97 20.44
CA LYS A 201 -22.43 -4.77 21.72
C LYS A 201 -21.49 -4.51 22.90
N THR A 202 -20.22 -4.89 22.77
CA THR A 202 -19.19 -4.57 23.79
C THR A 202 -18.73 -3.11 23.71
N VAL A 203 -18.90 -2.46 22.55
CA VAL A 203 -18.57 -1.04 22.35
C VAL A 203 -19.77 -0.18 22.71
N ASP A 204 -20.95 -0.57 22.22
CA ASP A 204 -22.23 0.07 22.51
C ASP A 204 -23.32 -1.01 22.72
N PRO A 205 -23.91 -1.15 23.93
CA PRO A 205 -24.91 -2.18 24.22
C PRO A 205 -26.14 -2.15 23.31
N GLU A 206 -26.48 -1.01 22.71
CA GLU A 206 -27.62 -0.87 21.80
C GLU A 206 -27.30 -1.26 20.36
N ALA A 207 -26.07 -1.67 20.08
CA ALA A 207 -25.65 -2.03 18.73
C ALA A 207 -26.40 -3.24 18.18
N ALA A 208 -26.89 -3.12 16.95
CA ALA A 208 -27.10 -4.26 16.07
C ALA A 208 -25.87 -4.38 15.18
N SER A 209 -25.27 -5.57 15.10
CA SER A 209 -24.10 -5.79 14.24
C SER A 209 -23.99 -7.23 13.75
N SER A 210 -23.42 -7.41 12.56
CA SER A 210 -22.90 -8.68 12.05
C SER A 210 -21.39 -8.82 12.23
N ALA A 211 -20.71 -7.82 12.81
CA ALA A 211 -19.26 -7.84 12.88
C ALA A 211 -18.74 -8.88 13.87
N GLY A 212 -17.68 -9.58 13.47
CA GLY A 212 -17.13 -10.74 14.14
C GLY A 212 -17.87 -12.05 13.88
N THR A 213 -18.94 -12.06 13.07
CA THR A 213 -19.68 -13.31 12.78
C THR A 213 -18.90 -14.24 11.85
N TYR A 214 -18.00 -13.71 11.02
CA TYR A 214 -17.11 -14.51 10.17
C TYR A 214 -16.30 -15.52 10.99
N GLN A 215 -15.86 -15.18 12.20
CA GLN A 215 -14.93 -15.99 12.98
C GLN A 215 -15.51 -17.37 13.34
N PRO A 216 -16.66 -17.50 14.03
CA PRO A 216 -17.25 -18.81 14.30
C PRO A 216 -17.68 -19.53 13.01
N ILE A 217 -18.05 -18.80 11.96
CA ILE A 217 -18.42 -19.38 10.66
C ILE A 217 -17.20 -20.07 10.02
N VAL A 218 -16.09 -19.35 9.89
CA VAL A 218 -14.85 -19.84 9.27
C VAL A 218 -14.24 -20.98 10.08
N ALA A 219 -14.25 -20.88 11.42
CA ALA A 219 -13.78 -21.95 12.28
C ALA A 219 -14.58 -23.26 12.07
N GLU A 220 -15.91 -23.16 12.03
CA GLU A 220 -16.77 -24.33 11.85
C GLU A 220 -16.68 -24.91 10.42
N LEU A 221 -16.63 -24.06 9.40
CA LEU A 221 -16.43 -24.49 8.02
C LEU A 221 -15.09 -25.21 7.86
N SER A 222 -14.01 -24.67 8.44
CA SER A 222 -12.68 -25.27 8.44
C SER A 222 -12.69 -26.63 9.14
N ARG A 223 -13.38 -26.73 10.28
CA ARG A 223 -13.54 -27.99 11.02
C ARG A 223 -14.28 -29.05 10.20
N ARG A 224 -15.34 -28.68 9.48
CA ARG A 224 -16.15 -29.61 8.68
C ARG A 224 -15.47 -30.07 7.40
N SER A 225 -14.78 -29.18 6.70
CA SER A 225 -14.11 -29.50 5.43
C SER A 225 -12.68 -30.02 5.62
N GLY A 226 -12.07 -29.78 6.77
CA GLY A 226 -10.64 -30.03 7.02
C GLY A 226 -9.71 -29.04 6.32
N ARG A 227 -10.23 -27.93 5.78
CA ARG A 227 -9.46 -26.92 5.03
C ARG A 227 -9.16 -25.70 5.90
N GLY A 228 -8.01 -25.06 5.67
CA GLY A 228 -7.65 -23.79 6.29
C GLY A 228 -8.12 -22.62 5.44
N TYR A 229 -9.34 -22.14 5.66
CA TYR A 229 -9.85 -20.96 4.96
C TYR A 229 -9.21 -19.67 5.49
N GLN A 230 -9.12 -18.66 4.62
CA GLN A 230 -8.72 -17.31 4.99
C GLN A 230 -9.89 -16.36 4.83
N ALA A 231 -10.19 -15.59 5.87
CA ALA A 231 -11.30 -14.66 5.92
C ALA A 231 -10.84 -13.26 5.51
N ILE A 232 -11.64 -12.61 4.68
CA ILE A 232 -11.49 -11.20 4.35
C ILE A 232 -12.83 -10.54 4.56
N LEU A 233 -12.87 -9.49 5.38
CA LEU A 233 -14.04 -8.62 5.42
C LEU A 233 -13.90 -7.67 4.23
N THR A 234 -14.54 -8.01 3.12
CA THR A 234 -14.47 -7.25 1.87
C THR A 234 -15.21 -5.94 1.98
N GLU A 235 -16.19 -5.85 2.88
CA GLU A 235 -16.79 -4.61 3.33
C GLU A 235 -16.97 -4.62 4.86
N ALA A 236 -16.59 -3.54 5.52
CA ALA A 236 -16.85 -3.35 6.94
C ALA A 236 -17.05 -1.88 7.29
N GLY A 237 -17.89 -1.60 8.28
CA GLY A 237 -18.12 -0.24 8.75
C GLY A 237 -19.45 -0.08 9.47
N LEU A 238 -19.91 1.17 9.58
CA LEU A 238 -21.22 1.45 10.13
C LEU A 238 -22.16 1.88 9.01
N THR A 239 -23.28 1.16 8.87
CA THR A 239 -24.41 1.57 8.05
C THR A 239 -25.68 1.54 8.89
N MET A 240 -26.45 2.63 8.82
CA MET A 240 -27.69 2.76 9.56
C MET A 240 -28.73 1.73 9.12
N MET A 241 -28.73 1.34 7.84
CA MET A 241 -29.65 0.36 7.27
C MET A 241 -29.58 -0.99 7.99
N TYR A 242 -28.43 -1.34 8.57
CA TYR A 242 -28.28 -2.61 9.28
C TYR A 242 -29.19 -2.74 10.52
N LYS A 243 -29.38 -1.65 11.28
CA LYS A 243 -30.30 -1.62 12.43
C LYS A 243 -31.70 -1.10 12.05
N HIS A 244 -31.76 -0.22 11.06
CA HIS A 244 -32.96 0.48 10.63
C HIS A 244 -33.20 0.20 9.13
N PRO A 245 -33.72 -0.98 8.78
CA PRO A 245 -33.82 -1.43 7.38
C PRO A 245 -34.80 -0.64 6.52
N ASP A 246 -35.60 0.24 7.13
CA ASP A 246 -36.49 1.19 6.47
C ASP A 246 -35.77 2.48 6.01
N TYR A 247 -34.47 2.62 6.31
CA TYR A 247 -33.64 3.73 5.86
C TYR A 247 -32.80 3.38 4.65
N GLU A 248 -32.45 4.42 3.90
CA GLU A 248 -31.41 4.34 2.88
C GLU A 248 -30.07 3.91 3.47
N ASP A 249 -29.24 3.29 2.64
CA ASP A 249 -27.90 2.88 3.00
C ASP A 249 -26.99 4.11 3.22
N LYS A 250 -26.90 4.54 4.47
CA LYS A 250 -26.14 5.72 4.89
C LYS A 250 -25.14 5.36 5.98
N GLY A 251 -23.94 5.90 5.84
CA GLY A 251 -22.81 5.63 6.71
C GLY A 251 -22.83 6.39 8.03
N TRP A 252 -21.74 6.26 8.79
CA TRP A 252 -21.56 6.85 10.12
C TRP A 252 -21.71 8.38 10.18
N LEU A 253 -21.47 9.08 9.07
CA LEU A 253 -21.71 10.54 8.96
C LEU A 253 -23.15 10.86 8.56
N HIS A 254 -24.10 9.97 8.68
CA HIS A 254 -25.49 10.38 8.55
C HIS A 254 -25.95 11.09 9.82
N VAL A 255 -26.57 12.27 9.67
CA VAL A 255 -27.32 12.89 10.77
C VAL A 255 -28.74 12.35 10.72
N PRO A 256 -29.15 11.52 11.69
CA PRO A 256 -30.49 10.96 11.67
C PRO A 256 -31.56 12.06 11.80
N PRO A 257 -32.77 11.84 11.26
CA PRO A 257 -33.89 12.78 11.40
C PRO A 257 -34.20 13.09 12.87
N ALA A 258 -34.46 14.37 13.19
CA ALA A 258 -34.70 14.83 14.56
C ALA A 258 -35.99 14.27 15.19
N ASP A 259 -36.94 13.81 14.36
CA ASP A 259 -38.20 13.21 14.76
C ASP A 259 -38.08 11.73 15.13
N ARG A 260 -36.90 11.12 14.97
CA ARG A 260 -36.65 9.72 15.33
C ARG A 260 -35.54 9.60 16.37
N PRO A 261 -35.68 8.72 17.38
CA PRO A 261 -34.68 8.53 18.43
C PRO A 261 -33.52 7.64 17.94
N ILE A 262 -32.83 8.05 16.88
CA ILE A 262 -31.67 7.34 16.33
C ILE A 262 -30.40 8.04 16.81
N LYS A 263 -29.52 7.29 17.47
CA LYS A 263 -28.23 7.80 17.94
C LYS A 263 -27.34 8.18 16.75
N ALA A 264 -26.94 9.44 16.68
CA ALA A 264 -25.87 9.90 15.78
C ALA A 264 -24.52 9.35 16.23
N VAL A 265 -23.64 9.03 15.28
CA VAL A 265 -22.31 8.47 15.56
C VAL A 265 -21.27 9.58 15.54
N THR A 266 -20.47 9.69 16.60
CA THR A 266 -19.31 10.60 16.64
C THR A 266 -18.06 9.93 16.06
N GLN A 267 -17.04 10.73 15.74
CA GLN A 267 -15.74 10.18 15.31
C GLN A 267 -15.13 9.26 16.36
N GLU A 268 -15.25 9.62 17.65
CA GLU A 268 -14.76 8.82 18.78
C GLU A 268 -15.50 7.48 18.89
N ASP A 269 -16.82 7.48 18.75
CA ASP A 269 -17.63 6.26 18.79
C ASP A 269 -17.30 5.34 17.62
N TYR A 270 -17.11 5.90 16.42
CA TYR A 270 -16.70 5.10 15.28
C TYR A 270 -15.27 4.56 15.44
N TRP A 271 -14.33 5.38 15.93
CA TRP A 271 -12.97 4.91 16.23
C TRP A 271 -12.94 3.78 17.24
N ARG A 272 -13.74 3.85 18.32
CA ARG A 272 -13.87 2.74 19.29
C ARG A 272 -14.34 1.45 18.62
N SER A 273 -15.25 1.54 17.65
CA SER A 273 -15.69 0.40 16.85
C SER A 273 -14.56 -0.17 15.97
N LEU A 274 -13.81 0.69 15.27
CA LEU A 274 -12.69 0.26 14.43
C LEU A 274 -11.54 -0.35 15.23
N ALA A 275 -11.21 0.23 16.40
CA ALA A 275 -10.20 -0.30 17.31
C ALA A 275 -10.60 -1.66 17.88
N TRP A 276 -11.87 -1.84 18.21
CA TRP A 276 -12.43 -3.14 18.59
C TRP A 276 -12.32 -4.14 17.44
N LEU A 277 -12.73 -3.78 16.22
CA LEU A 277 -12.66 -4.66 15.05
C LEU A 277 -11.22 -5.10 14.78
N ASN A 278 -10.26 -4.16 14.80
CA ASN A 278 -8.85 -4.49 14.66
C ASN A 278 -8.38 -5.51 15.71
N THR A 279 -8.80 -5.33 16.97
CA THR A 279 -8.47 -6.26 18.06
C THR A 279 -9.08 -7.65 17.83
N THR A 280 -10.32 -7.71 17.38
CA THR A 280 -11.02 -8.96 17.03
C THR A 280 -10.30 -9.69 15.91
N LEU A 281 -9.97 -9.00 14.81
CA LEU A 281 -9.24 -9.58 13.67
C LEU A 281 -7.85 -10.10 14.07
N ASN A 282 -7.14 -9.41 14.97
CA ASN A 282 -5.82 -9.84 15.44
C ASN A 282 -5.84 -11.09 16.32
N ARG A 283 -7.01 -11.49 16.84
CA ARG A 283 -7.16 -12.73 17.61
C ARG A 283 -7.41 -13.94 16.72
N ASP A 284 -7.68 -13.72 15.43
CA ASP A 284 -7.96 -14.78 14.47
C ASP A 284 -6.88 -14.83 13.38
N PRO A 285 -6.01 -15.86 13.36
CA PRO A 285 -4.99 -15.99 12.32
C PRO A 285 -5.56 -16.23 10.92
N ALA A 286 -6.83 -16.67 10.79
CA ALA A 286 -7.49 -16.81 9.50
C ALA A 286 -7.87 -15.46 8.88
N ALA A 287 -8.00 -14.39 9.69
CA ALA A 287 -8.40 -13.08 9.21
C ALA A 287 -7.22 -12.34 8.54
N LEU A 288 -7.35 -12.03 7.25
CA LEU A 288 -6.36 -11.24 6.53
C LEU A 288 -6.48 -9.76 6.83
N GLY A 289 -7.71 -9.25 6.86
CA GLY A 289 -8.02 -7.85 7.16
C GLY A 289 -9.47 -7.51 6.86
N ALA A 290 -9.82 -6.24 7.08
CA ALA A 290 -11.15 -5.70 6.85
C ALA A 290 -11.12 -4.40 6.06
N CYS A 291 -11.70 -4.41 4.86
CA CYS A 291 -11.77 -3.26 3.97
C CYS A 291 -12.90 -2.33 4.42
N LEU A 292 -12.53 -1.14 4.92
CA LEU A 292 -13.49 -0.15 5.40
C LEU A 292 -14.26 0.48 4.23
N PHE A 293 -15.59 0.39 4.27
CA PHE A 293 -16.49 0.95 3.27
C PHE A 293 -16.91 2.38 3.67
N GLU A 294 -16.59 3.44 2.92
CA GLU A 294 -15.60 3.53 1.85
C GLU A 294 -14.58 4.62 2.14
N VAL A 295 -13.34 4.38 1.75
CA VAL A 295 -12.24 5.29 2.04
C VAL A 295 -12.06 6.25 0.85
N GLY A 296 -12.52 7.49 1.04
CA GLY A 296 -12.37 8.58 0.09
C GLY A 296 -13.63 9.03 -0.65
N HIS A 297 -14.79 8.39 -0.48
CA HIS A 297 -15.89 8.60 -1.43
C HIS A 297 -16.63 9.95 -1.35
N HIS A 298 -17.34 10.30 -2.43
CA HIS A 298 -18.19 11.49 -2.65
C HIS A 298 -19.59 11.07 -3.17
N GLY A 299 -20.55 11.97 -3.39
CA GLY A 299 -21.87 11.57 -3.93
C GLY A 299 -22.65 10.65 -2.98
N ASP A 300 -23.22 9.55 -3.49
CA ASP A 300 -24.15 8.69 -2.75
C ASP A 300 -23.53 8.03 -1.51
N TRP A 301 -22.24 7.68 -1.56
CA TRP A 301 -21.51 7.11 -0.39
C TRP A 301 -20.71 8.15 0.40
N ALA A 302 -20.96 9.45 0.21
CA ALA A 302 -20.25 10.50 0.95
C ALA A 302 -20.37 10.33 2.47
N THR A 303 -21.48 9.78 2.97
CA THR A 303 -21.70 9.55 4.42
C THR A 303 -20.82 8.45 5.03
N PHE A 304 -20.09 7.68 4.20
CA PHE A 304 -19.16 6.66 4.64
C PHE A 304 -17.69 7.13 4.68
N ARG A 305 -17.40 8.34 4.17
CA ARG A 305 -16.03 8.83 3.99
C ARG A 305 -15.22 8.85 5.28
N HIS A 306 -13.91 8.76 5.12
CA HIS A 306 -12.92 8.77 6.21
C HIS A 306 -11.96 9.97 6.14
N PHE A 307 -12.20 10.91 5.21
CA PHE A 307 -11.43 12.13 4.98
C PHE A 307 -12.36 13.34 4.86
N GLY A 308 -11.77 14.52 4.87
CA GLY A 308 -12.47 15.79 4.76
C GLY A 308 -12.97 16.25 6.12
N GLN A 309 -14.19 16.78 6.15
CA GLN A 309 -14.85 17.25 7.36
C GLN A 309 -16.08 16.39 7.67
N ASP A 310 -16.43 16.25 8.95
CA ASP A 310 -17.69 15.67 9.40
C ASP A 310 -18.86 16.66 9.23
N ASN A 311 -20.05 16.29 9.68
CA ASN A 311 -21.24 17.14 9.55
C ASN A 311 -21.21 18.39 10.44
N SER A 312 -20.27 18.46 11.39
CA SER A 312 -20.04 19.62 12.23
C SER A 312 -18.93 20.52 11.70
N GLY A 313 -18.41 20.23 10.49
CA GLY A 313 -17.29 20.94 9.89
C GLY A 313 -15.93 20.60 10.50
N GLN A 314 -15.85 19.60 11.40
CA GLN A 314 -14.58 19.21 12.01
C GLN A 314 -13.82 18.27 11.09
N ARG A 315 -12.50 18.42 11.02
CA ARG A 315 -11.65 17.51 10.24
C ARG A 315 -11.84 16.07 10.72
N ILE A 316 -12.01 15.15 9.77
CA ILE A 316 -12.09 13.72 10.06
C ILE A 316 -10.67 13.19 10.35
N TRP A 317 -10.48 12.56 11.51
CA TRP A 317 -9.16 12.12 12.00
C TRP A 317 -8.97 10.59 12.02
N LEU A 318 -9.95 9.81 11.54
CA LEU A 318 -9.94 8.34 11.60
C LEU A 318 -8.70 7.72 10.92
N ILE A 319 -8.33 8.21 9.74
CA ILE A 319 -7.16 7.69 9.00
C ILE A 319 -5.85 8.00 9.74
N ASP A 320 -5.75 9.14 10.42
CA ASP A 320 -4.58 9.45 11.25
C ASP A 320 -4.44 8.45 12.41
N SER A 321 -5.56 7.97 12.95
CA SER A 321 -5.56 6.96 14.01
C SER A 321 -5.18 5.57 13.50
N ILE A 322 -5.65 5.18 12.32
CA ILE A 322 -5.21 3.94 11.65
C ILE A 322 -3.71 4.02 11.33
N ARG A 323 -3.21 5.17 10.88
CA ARG A 323 -1.77 5.41 10.66
C ARG A 323 -0.98 5.19 11.95
N GLN A 324 -1.44 5.73 13.08
CA GLN A 324 -0.78 5.53 14.37
C GLN A 324 -0.73 4.05 14.79
N LEU A 325 -1.80 3.29 14.57
CA LEU A 325 -1.80 1.84 14.81
C LEU A 325 -0.72 1.13 13.99
N ALA A 326 -0.66 1.40 12.68
CA ALA A 326 0.32 0.79 11.78
C ALA A 326 1.77 1.19 12.12
N GLN A 327 2.00 2.44 12.54
CA GLN A 327 3.33 2.92 12.94
C GLN A 327 3.81 2.32 14.26
N ALA A 328 2.91 2.14 15.23
CA ALA A 328 3.22 1.51 16.51
C ALA A 328 3.69 0.06 16.32
N GLU A 329 3.05 -0.68 15.42
CA GLU A 329 3.47 -2.03 15.03
C GLU A 329 4.88 -2.05 14.43
N ARG A 330 5.14 -1.21 13.40
CA ARG A 330 6.45 -1.17 12.74
C ARG A 330 7.57 -0.82 13.72
N SER A 331 7.29 0.09 14.65
CA SER A 331 8.25 0.47 15.70
C SER A 331 8.53 -0.69 16.67
N ALA A 332 7.51 -1.48 17.02
CA ALA A 332 7.69 -2.68 17.84
C ALA A 332 8.46 -3.79 17.09
N GLY A 333 8.15 -4.02 15.82
CA GLY A 333 8.85 -4.98 14.96
C GLY A 333 10.32 -4.62 14.76
N ALA A 334 10.64 -3.35 14.52
CA ALA A 334 12.02 -2.87 14.38
C ALA A 334 12.84 -3.07 15.67
N ARG A 335 12.24 -2.81 16.85
CA ARG A 335 12.91 -3.08 18.14
C ARG A 335 13.18 -4.57 18.36
N SER A 336 12.28 -5.44 17.92
CA SER A 336 12.46 -6.90 17.98
C SER A 336 13.53 -7.39 17.00
N ALA A 337 13.56 -6.84 15.79
CA ALA A 337 14.56 -7.18 14.78
C ALA A 337 15.98 -6.73 15.19
N LEU A 338 16.11 -5.57 15.85
CA LEU A 338 17.37 -5.09 16.43
C LEU A 338 17.87 -5.95 17.62
N ALA A 339 17.01 -6.79 18.19
CA ALA A 339 17.36 -7.73 19.25
C ALA A 339 17.70 -9.14 18.72
N GLN A 340 17.49 -9.41 17.42
CA GLN A 340 17.95 -10.65 16.79
C GLN A 340 19.42 -10.51 16.40
N GLU A 341 20.23 -11.53 16.71
CA GLU A 341 21.61 -11.58 16.25
C GLU A 341 21.67 -11.46 14.71
N PRO A 342 22.65 -10.71 14.18
CA PRO A 342 22.76 -10.49 12.75
C PRO A 342 22.82 -11.82 12.00
N ARG A 343 21.88 -12.01 11.07
CA ARG A 343 21.90 -13.19 10.19
C ARG A 343 23.18 -13.20 9.37
N PRO A 344 23.79 -14.36 9.12
CA PRO A 344 25.03 -14.45 8.35
C PRO A 344 24.82 -13.89 6.94
N VAL A 345 25.66 -12.92 6.57
CA VAL A 345 25.72 -12.35 5.22
C VAL A 345 26.02 -13.47 4.23
N ARG A 346 25.07 -13.76 3.33
CA ARG A 346 25.32 -14.66 2.19
C ARG A 346 25.78 -13.83 1.00
N THR A 347 27.00 -14.05 0.54
CA THR A 347 27.49 -13.49 -0.72
C THR A 347 27.07 -14.40 -1.87
N GLN A 348 26.28 -13.89 -2.82
CA GLN A 348 26.05 -14.56 -4.11
C GLN A 348 26.87 -13.84 -5.20
N ARG A 349 27.48 -14.62 -6.10
CA ARG A 349 28.19 -14.14 -7.30
C ARG A 349 27.66 -14.91 -8.50
N GLY A 350 27.42 -14.22 -9.62
CA GLY A 350 26.93 -14.83 -10.86
C GLY A 350 26.95 -13.88 -12.05
N ARG A 351 26.74 -14.42 -13.25
CA ARG A 351 26.59 -13.67 -14.51
C ARG A 351 25.11 -13.56 -14.86
N VAL A 352 24.63 -12.36 -15.22
CA VAL A 352 23.27 -12.22 -15.75
C VAL A 352 23.29 -12.74 -17.19
N VAL A 353 22.45 -13.74 -17.44
CA VAL A 353 22.30 -14.37 -18.76
C VAL A 353 20.86 -14.32 -19.21
N ASP A 354 20.63 -14.28 -20.53
CA ASP A 354 19.31 -14.42 -21.12
C ASP A 354 18.81 -15.87 -21.06
N ALA A 355 17.60 -16.12 -21.58
CA ALA A 355 17.01 -17.46 -21.65
C ALA A 355 17.83 -18.46 -22.50
N ARG A 356 18.83 -18.00 -23.24
CA ARG A 356 19.73 -18.80 -24.09
C ARG A 356 21.13 -18.95 -23.49
N GLY A 357 21.36 -18.43 -22.28
CA GLY A 357 22.65 -18.49 -21.59
C GLY A 357 23.67 -17.43 -22.04
N SER A 358 23.27 -16.48 -22.90
CA SER A 358 24.13 -15.39 -23.35
C SER A 358 24.18 -14.28 -22.32
N GLY A 359 25.37 -13.71 -22.05
CA GLY A 359 25.50 -12.60 -21.11
C GLY A 359 24.70 -11.37 -21.53
N VAL A 360 24.00 -10.74 -20.58
CA VAL A 360 23.23 -9.51 -20.83
C VAL A 360 24.12 -8.30 -20.53
N ASP A 361 24.56 -7.59 -21.57
CA ASP A 361 25.33 -6.36 -21.43
C ASP A 361 24.46 -5.22 -20.87
N GLY A 362 24.99 -4.50 -19.88
CA GLY A 362 24.29 -3.39 -19.23
C GLY A 362 23.17 -3.81 -18.27
N ALA A 363 23.09 -5.09 -17.88
CA ALA A 363 22.11 -5.53 -16.88
C ALA A 363 22.35 -4.88 -15.51
N PHE A 364 21.30 -4.29 -14.94
CA PHE A 364 21.30 -3.78 -13.58
C PHE A 364 20.63 -4.78 -12.65
N ILE A 365 21.29 -5.08 -11.53
CA ILE A 365 20.71 -5.87 -10.44
C ILE A 365 20.30 -4.89 -9.35
N ARG A 366 19.00 -4.82 -9.07
CA ARG A 366 18.50 -4.09 -7.90
C ARG A 366 18.64 -4.99 -6.68
N LEU A 367 19.52 -4.61 -5.75
CA LEU A 367 19.68 -5.29 -4.47
C LEU A 367 18.78 -4.62 -3.43
N ALA A 368 17.92 -5.41 -2.80
CA ALA A 368 17.13 -4.98 -1.65
C ALA A 368 17.72 -5.65 -0.40
N ALA A 369 18.24 -4.85 0.51
CA ALA A 369 18.63 -5.27 1.85
C ALA A 369 18.42 -4.11 2.81
N ASP A 370 18.62 -4.34 4.11
CA ASP A 370 18.62 -3.27 5.07
C ASP A 370 19.73 -2.24 4.77
N ALA A 371 19.54 -1.04 5.32
CA ALA A 371 20.42 0.10 5.16
C ALA A 371 21.89 -0.22 5.54
N GLU A 372 22.11 -1.07 6.54
CA GLU A 372 23.42 -1.42 7.04
C GLU A 372 24.17 -2.31 6.03
N THR A 373 23.47 -3.33 5.50
CA THR A 373 23.94 -4.27 4.48
C THR A 373 24.27 -3.55 3.16
N LEU A 374 23.38 -2.68 2.66
CA LEU A 374 23.64 -1.93 1.43
C LEU A 374 24.75 -0.88 1.62
N GLY A 375 24.83 -0.24 2.78
CA GLY A 375 25.87 0.73 3.10
C GLY A 375 27.28 0.14 3.16
N ALA A 376 27.41 -1.18 3.31
CA ALA A 376 28.70 -1.88 3.29
C ALA A 376 29.27 -2.07 1.87
N ASP A 377 28.43 -2.03 0.82
CA ASP A 377 28.89 -2.18 -0.56
C ASP A 377 29.38 -0.82 -1.11
N PRO A 378 30.67 -0.69 -1.49
CA PRO A 378 31.19 0.55 -2.04
C PRO A 378 30.53 0.97 -3.36
N ARG A 379 29.73 0.11 -4.00
CA ARG A 379 29.01 0.37 -5.25
C ARG A 379 27.54 0.74 -5.06
N ALA A 380 26.99 0.62 -3.85
CA ALA A 380 25.59 0.99 -3.58
C ALA A 380 25.40 2.51 -3.58
N VAL A 381 24.27 2.98 -4.13
CA VAL A 381 23.84 4.40 -4.14
C VAL A 381 22.43 4.51 -3.58
N ALA A 382 22.16 5.57 -2.82
CA ALA A 382 20.87 5.78 -2.17
C ALA A 382 19.84 6.38 -3.15
N HIS A 383 18.67 5.77 -3.26
CA HIS A 383 17.53 6.31 -4.00
C HIS A 383 16.63 7.10 -3.04
N ASN A 384 16.63 8.43 -3.14
CA ASN A 384 15.79 9.30 -2.31
C ASN A 384 15.30 10.51 -3.13
N ARG A 385 14.13 10.34 -3.74
CA ARG A 385 13.55 11.30 -4.69
C ARG A 385 13.23 12.68 -4.09
N GLY A 386 13.02 12.78 -2.77
CA GLY A 386 12.78 14.06 -2.09
C GLY A 386 14.03 14.92 -1.86
N ALA A 387 15.21 14.41 -2.21
CA ALA A 387 16.51 15.01 -1.93
C ALA A 387 17.04 15.94 -3.03
N VAL A 388 16.34 16.06 -4.16
CA VAL A 388 16.83 16.73 -5.37
C VAL A 388 15.93 17.91 -5.73
N THR A 389 16.53 19.05 -6.04
CA THR A 389 15.86 20.24 -6.58
C THR A 389 16.48 20.63 -7.92
N TRP A 390 15.66 21.13 -8.85
CA TRP A 390 16.08 21.53 -10.19
C TRP A 390 16.37 23.04 -10.28
N THR A 391 17.34 23.49 -9.48
CA THR A 391 17.59 24.92 -9.26
C THR A 391 18.97 25.39 -9.76
N ARG A 392 19.91 24.47 -10.00
CA ARG A 392 21.27 24.82 -10.46
C ARG A 392 21.25 25.19 -11.93
N SER A 393 21.57 26.44 -12.26
CA SER A 393 21.69 26.88 -13.66
C SER A 393 23.09 26.63 -14.22
N ILE A 394 23.16 26.25 -15.49
CA ILE A 394 24.41 26.20 -16.27
C ILE A 394 24.22 26.96 -17.59
N THR A 395 25.20 27.77 -17.96
CA THR A 395 25.26 28.49 -19.24
C THR A 395 26.61 28.22 -19.90
N GLY A 396 26.68 28.21 -21.23
CA GLY A 396 27.95 27.99 -21.95
C GLY A 396 28.30 26.52 -22.22
N TYR A 397 27.46 25.56 -21.81
CA TYR A 397 27.69 24.13 -22.05
C TYR A 397 27.01 23.65 -23.34
N SER A 398 27.74 22.91 -24.18
CA SER A 398 27.18 22.19 -25.32
C SER A 398 27.48 20.70 -25.25
N GLY A 399 26.53 19.86 -25.66
CA GLY A 399 26.67 18.41 -25.58
C GLY A 399 25.34 17.65 -25.66
N ASN A 400 25.38 16.36 -25.35
CA ASN A 400 24.18 15.55 -25.15
C ASN A 400 23.88 15.39 -23.66
N LEU A 401 22.67 14.94 -23.34
CA LEU A 401 22.22 14.72 -21.97
C LEU A 401 23.11 13.75 -21.19
N TRP A 402 23.65 12.72 -21.85
CA TRP A 402 24.52 11.73 -21.21
C TRP A 402 25.86 12.33 -20.75
N ASN A 403 26.46 13.18 -21.59
CA ASN A 403 27.70 13.88 -21.25
C ASN A 403 27.45 14.92 -20.14
N CYS A 404 26.30 15.57 -20.14
CA CYS A 404 25.88 16.46 -19.06
C CYS A 404 25.73 15.69 -17.74
N TRP A 405 25.02 14.56 -17.78
CA TRP A 405 24.84 13.64 -16.66
C TRP A 405 26.18 13.21 -16.07
N ARG A 406 27.08 12.66 -16.88
CA ARG A 406 28.40 12.20 -16.44
C ARG A 406 29.25 13.31 -15.84
N LYS A 407 29.13 14.54 -16.37
CA LYS A 407 29.98 15.66 -15.97
C LYS A 407 29.47 16.38 -14.73
N TYR A 408 28.17 16.60 -14.62
CA TYR A 408 27.59 17.50 -13.61
C TYR A 408 26.66 16.82 -12.62
N ILE A 409 26.09 15.65 -12.95
CA ILE A 409 25.03 15.05 -12.15
C ILE A 409 25.54 13.82 -11.41
N ALA A 410 26.03 12.81 -12.13
CA ALA A 410 26.53 11.57 -11.55
C ALA A 410 27.58 11.74 -10.43
N PRO A 411 28.53 12.69 -10.52
CA PRO A 411 29.44 12.94 -9.40
C PRO A 411 28.79 13.73 -8.27
N ASP A 412 27.90 14.68 -8.54
CA ASP A 412 27.60 15.74 -7.58
C ASP A 412 26.19 15.66 -6.98
N VAL A 413 25.32 14.81 -7.52
CA VAL A 413 23.89 14.78 -7.16
C VAL A 413 23.47 13.39 -6.72
N ALA A 414 23.25 13.23 -5.41
CA ALA A 414 22.69 12.02 -4.83
C ALA A 414 21.16 11.95 -5.01
N GLY A 415 20.59 10.76 -5.17
CA GLY A 415 19.14 10.55 -5.11
C GLY A 415 18.38 10.71 -6.43
N ILE A 416 19.06 10.87 -7.56
CA ILE A 416 18.49 10.80 -8.92
C ILE A 416 19.30 9.82 -9.76
N THR A 417 18.64 9.03 -10.62
CA THR A 417 19.24 8.10 -11.58
C THR A 417 19.35 8.71 -12.98
N TRP A 418 20.08 8.04 -13.88
CA TRP A 418 20.18 8.49 -15.28
C TRP A 418 18.81 8.49 -15.96
N GLU A 419 18.03 7.43 -15.74
CA GLU A 419 16.70 7.25 -16.31
C GLU A 419 15.75 8.36 -15.86
N GLU A 420 15.78 8.70 -14.56
CA GLU A 420 15.00 9.81 -13.99
C GLU A 420 15.46 11.15 -14.51
N PHE A 421 16.78 11.42 -14.55
CA PHE A 421 17.31 12.64 -15.16
C PHE A 421 16.86 12.78 -16.60
N ARG A 422 16.97 11.72 -17.40
CA ARG A 422 16.54 11.73 -18.81
C ARG A 422 15.04 12.00 -18.94
N ALA A 423 14.22 11.43 -18.05
CA ALA A 423 12.77 11.63 -18.07
C ALA A 423 12.35 13.04 -17.62
N GLU A 424 13.05 13.62 -16.65
CA GLU A 424 12.66 14.87 -16.00
C GLU A 424 13.33 16.11 -16.63
N VAL A 425 14.51 15.99 -17.24
CA VAL A 425 15.29 17.13 -17.74
C VAL A 425 14.54 17.98 -18.75
N GLU A 426 13.68 17.37 -19.58
CA GLU A 426 12.86 18.11 -20.54
C GLU A 426 11.73 18.92 -19.90
N ALA A 427 11.21 18.48 -18.74
CA ALA A 427 10.18 19.20 -18.02
C ALA A 427 10.72 20.52 -17.45
N TYR A 428 11.95 20.50 -16.95
CA TYR A 428 12.63 21.68 -16.41
C TYR A 428 13.38 22.49 -17.48
N ASN A 429 13.62 21.90 -18.66
CA ASN A 429 14.27 22.55 -19.79
C ASN A 429 13.48 22.33 -21.09
N PRO A 430 12.31 22.99 -21.26
CA PRO A 430 11.44 22.77 -22.43
C PRO A 430 12.11 23.02 -23.78
N THR A 431 13.17 23.83 -23.79
CA THR A 431 13.99 24.13 -24.97
C THR A 431 14.68 22.88 -25.55
N LEU A 432 14.89 21.82 -24.77
CA LEU A 432 15.48 20.57 -25.25
C LEU A 432 14.62 19.84 -26.28
N ARG A 433 13.29 20.04 -26.26
CA ARG A 433 12.39 19.48 -27.28
C ARG A 433 12.69 20.04 -28.67
N GLN A 434 13.14 21.29 -28.75
CA GLN A 434 13.48 21.96 -30.01
C GLN A 434 14.82 21.49 -30.59
N THR A 435 15.71 20.97 -29.74
CA THR A 435 17.07 20.58 -30.11
C THR A 435 17.26 19.07 -30.17
N GLY A 436 16.18 18.28 -30.06
CA GLY A 436 16.24 16.82 -30.01
C GLY A 436 17.08 16.29 -28.84
N GLY A 437 17.03 16.96 -27.69
CA GLY A 437 17.81 16.59 -26.50
C GLY A 437 19.27 17.04 -26.52
N ARG A 438 19.66 17.96 -27.41
CA ARG A 438 21.01 18.55 -27.42
C ARG A 438 21.07 19.83 -26.60
N LEU A 439 22.13 19.95 -25.81
CA LEU A 439 22.46 21.16 -25.04
C LEU A 439 23.31 22.09 -25.94
N GLU A 440 22.95 23.36 -26.00
CA GLU A 440 23.58 24.40 -26.81
C GLU A 440 24.24 25.44 -25.89
N SER A 441 25.47 25.84 -26.21
CA SER A 441 26.26 26.74 -25.34
C SER A 441 25.64 28.13 -25.15
N ALA A 442 24.82 28.58 -26.09
CA ALA A 442 24.12 29.87 -26.02
C ALA A 442 22.91 29.87 -25.08
N ARG A 443 22.51 28.72 -24.51
CA ARG A 443 21.34 28.60 -23.65
C ARG A 443 21.73 28.32 -22.20
N THR A 444 20.78 28.63 -21.31
CA THR A 444 20.85 28.29 -19.89
C THR A 444 19.97 27.08 -19.61
N TYR A 445 20.49 26.10 -18.86
CA TYR A 445 19.78 24.90 -18.47
C TYR A 445 19.76 24.75 -16.94
N TYR A 446 18.64 24.25 -16.41
CA TYR A 446 18.48 23.88 -15.01
C TYR A 446 18.84 22.41 -14.83
N LEU A 447 19.80 22.16 -13.96
CA LEU A 447 20.26 20.83 -13.56
C LEU A 447 19.75 20.51 -12.16
N PRO A 448 19.57 19.22 -11.86
CA PRO A 448 19.33 18.81 -10.50
C PRO A 448 20.57 19.11 -9.64
N GLU A 449 20.30 19.42 -8.39
CA GLU A 449 21.26 19.51 -7.30
C GLU A 449 20.63 18.95 -6.02
N ASN A 450 21.45 18.53 -5.06
CA ASN A 450 20.91 18.13 -3.78
C ASN A 450 20.31 19.33 -3.07
N ARG A 451 19.12 19.15 -2.50
CA ARG A 451 18.43 20.18 -1.73
C ARG A 451 19.34 20.66 -0.60
N VAL A 452 19.73 21.93 -0.65
CA VAL A 452 20.48 22.58 0.44
C VAL A 452 19.48 22.95 1.51
N PHE A 453 19.63 22.38 2.72
CA PHE A 453 18.86 22.80 3.89
C PHE A 453 19.54 24.03 4.50
N PRO A 454 18.92 25.23 4.48
CA PRO A 454 19.57 26.46 4.93
C PRO A 454 19.85 26.49 6.45
N ASP A 455 19.21 25.60 7.22
CA ASP A 455 19.33 25.57 8.67
C ASP A 455 19.38 24.13 9.20
N THR A 456 20.54 23.73 9.72
CA THR A 456 20.81 22.38 10.25
C THR A 456 20.06 22.05 11.55
N ARG A 457 19.28 22.98 12.12
CA ARG A 457 18.54 22.72 13.37
C ARG A 457 17.10 22.24 13.17
N SER A 458 16.52 22.34 11.98
CA SER A 458 15.08 22.15 11.82
C SER A 458 14.62 21.36 10.58
N ALA A 459 15.50 21.00 9.63
CA ALA A 459 15.05 20.23 8.45
C ALA A 459 16.07 19.27 7.79
N ALA A 460 17.37 19.34 8.11
CA ALA A 460 18.32 18.34 7.59
C ALA A 460 18.17 17.01 8.37
N PRO A 461 18.19 15.84 7.71
CA PRO A 461 18.28 14.58 8.44
C PRO A 461 19.53 14.62 9.33
N THR A 462 19.38 14.29 10.61
CA THR A 462 20.50 14.29 11.54
C THR A 462 21.53 13.28 11.05
N ILE A 463 22.71 13.77 10.71
CA ILE A 463 23.82 12.93 10.26
C ILE A 463 24.47 12.34 11.50
N ALA A 464 24.33 11.03 11.69
CA ALA A 464 25.08 10.30 12.70
C ALA A 464 26.42 9.87 12.12
N TRP A 465 27.46 10.03 12.93
CA TRP A 465 28.81 9.59 12.63
C TRP A 465 29.12 8.39 13.52
N ASP A 466 28.49 7.26 13.22
CA ASP A 466 28.48 6.07 14.08
C ASP A 466 29.19 4.87 13.46
N ARG A 467 29.66 4.99 12.21
CA ARG A 467 30.32 3.90 11.49
C ARG A 467 31.83 4.16 11.34
N PRO A 468 32.69 3.40 12.05
CA PRO A 468 34.13 3.47 11.83
C PRO A 468 34.48 2.81 10.49
N ILE A 469 35.32 3.48 9.69
CA ILE A 469 35.97 2.87 8.54
C ILE A 469 37.33 2.39 9.01
N ASN A 470 37.44 1.07 9.19
CA ASN A 470 38.71 0.42 9.48
C ASN A 470 39.44 0.16 8.16
N ASP A 471 40.78 0.25 8.18
CA ASP A 471 41.68 -0.10 7.07
C ASP A 471 41.56 0.72 5.77
N PHE A 472 40.98 1.93 5.83
CA PHE A 472 41.03 2.85 4.70
C PHE A 472 42.37 3.58 4.62
N SER A 473 43.09 3.39 3.51
CA SER A 473 44.25 4.19 3.13
C SER A 473 43.92 5.08 1.93
N GLY A 474 44.05 6.39 2.07
CA GLY A 474 43.80 7.35 0.99
C GLY A 474 43.63 8.77 1.52
N ARG A 475 43.40 9.74 0.64
CA ARG A 475 43.09 11.12 1.06
C ARG A 475 41.64 11.18 1.54
N LEU A 476 41.32 12.18 2.36
CA LEU A 476 39.96 12.42 2.84
C LEU A 476 38.95 12.57 1.68
N TYR A 477 39.39 13.14 0.55
CA TYR A 477 38.58 13.22 -0.66
C TYR A 477 38.31 11.85 -1.30
N ASP A 478 39.28 10.93 -1.25
CA ASP A 478 39.09 9.57 -1.74
C ASP A 478 38.08 8.81 -0.83
N CYS A 479 38.06 9.11 0.47
CA CYS A 479 37.05 8.62 1.41
C CYS A 479 35.66 9.17 1.05
N TRP A 480 35.55 10.48 0.83
CA TRP A 480 34.33 11.15 0.39
C TRP A 480 33.74 10.50 -0.85
N ARG A 481 34.54 10.39 -1.91
CA ARG A 481 34.09 9.80 -3.17
C ARG A 481 33.61 8.36 -3.02
N ARG A 482 34.26 7.58 -2.15
CA ARG A 482 34.02 6.14 -2.03
C ARG A 482 32.86 5.79 -1.08
N TYR A 483 32.68 6.55 -0.02
CA TYR A 483 31.76 6.18 1.07
C TYR A 483 30.60 7.15 1.26
N VAL A 484 30.57 8.27 0.54
CA VAL A 484 29.74 9.42 0.92
C VAL A 484 29.03 10.05 -0.26
N GLN A 485 29.79 10.37 -1.30
CA GLN A 485 29.30 10.97 -2.53
C GLN A 485 28.24 10.04 -3.14
N GLY A 486 27.02 10.57 -3.31
CA GLY A 486 25.89 9.77 -3.82
C GLY A 486 25.20 8.86 -2.79
N LYS A 487 25.69 8.81 -1.54
CA LYS A 487 25.23 7.88 -0.49
C LYS A 487 24.61 8.59 0.72
N VAL A 488 25.12 9.77 1.06
CA VAL A 488 24.59 10.57 2.18
C VAL A 488 23.91 11.82 1.64
N VAL A 489 22.58 11.81 1.73
CA VAL A 489 21.74 12.91 1.28
C VAL A 489 22.01 14.16 2.10
N GLY A 490 22.24 15.28 1.41
CA GLY A 490 22.34 16.60 2.04
C GLY A 490 23.67 16.89 2.74
N LEU A 491 24.65 16.00 2.63
CA LEU A 491 26.03 16.26 3.05
C LEU A 491 26.82 16.75 1.82
N SER A 492 27.49 17.89 1.90
CA SER A 492 28.41 18.38 0.86
C SER A 492 29.85 17.95 1.16
N TRP A 493 30.75 18.06 0.18
CA TRP A 493 32.19 17.82 0.41
C TRP A 493 32.75 18.77 1.47
N GLU A 494 32.38 20.05 1.45
CA GLU A 494 32.84 21.04 2.42
C GLU A 494 32.31 20.74 3.83
N GLN A 495 31.05 20.31 3.94
CA GLN A 495 30.48 19.88 5.22
C GLN A 495 31.17 18.62 5.74
N PHE A 496 31.33 17.61 4.88
CA PHE A 496 32.04 16.38 5.20
C PHE A 496 33.49 16.67 5.63
N GLN A 497 34.21 17.50 4.91
CA GLN A 497 35.58 17.87 5.25
C GLN A 497 35.64 18.53 6.63
N ARG A 498 34.76 19.50 6.92
CA ARG A 498 34.71 20.16 8.24
C ARG A 498 34.38 19.18 9.37
N GLU A 499 33.35 18.35 9.18
CA GLU A 499 32.85 17.45 10.22
C GLU A 499 33.77 16.24 10.42
N ALA A 500 34.28 15.62 9.35
CA ALA A 500 35.22 14.51 9.44
C ALA A 500 36.53 14.91 10.12
N LEU A 501 37.04 16.13 9.87
CA LEU A 501 38.20 16.67 10.59
C LEU A 501 37.89 16.92 12.06
N SER A 502 36.73 17.50 12.37
CA SER A 502 36.28 17.74 13.76
C SER A 502 36.15 16.44 14.57
N ILE A 503 35.69 15.36 13.93
CA ILE A 503 35.48 14.05 14.56
C ILE A 503 36.79 13.26 14.65
N SER A 504 37.63 13.31 13.61
CA SER A 504 38.95 12.67 13.62
C SER A 504 39.86 13.27 14.69
N CYS A 505 39.75 14.59 14.98
CA CYS A 505 40.46 15.23 16.10
C CYS A 505 40.00 14.78 17.49
N ARG A 506 38.82 14.14 17.61
CA ARG A 506 38.29 13.62 18.89
C ARG A 506 38.59 12.13 19.11
N ALA A 507 38.94 11.39 18.05
CA ALA A 507 39.30 9.98 18.13
C ALA A 507 40.78 9.84 18.56
N THR A 508 41.01 9.45 19.82
CA THR A 508 42.33 9.36 20.45
C THR A 508 43.24 8.22 19.94
N SER A 509 42.94 7.61 18.79
CA SER A 509 43.83 6.64 18.16
C SER A 509 43.99 6.95 16.66
N ALA A 510 45.24 7.19 16.26
CA ALA A 510 45.60 7.43 14.88
C ALA A 510 45.19 6.21 14.03
N LYS A 511 44.30 6.44 13.05
CA LYS A 511 43.81 5.54 11.97
C LYS A 511 42.30 5.20 11.96
N THR A 512 41.44 5.92 12.67
CA THR A 512 39.97 5.74 12.50
C THR A 512 39.35 6.97 11.84
N ILE A 513 38.91 6.83 10.58
CA ILE A 513 37.99 7.80 9.96
C ILE A 513 36.57 7.29 10.23
N ILE A 514 35.79 8.08 10.96
CA ILE A 514 34.36 7.82 11.18
C ILE A 514 33.60 8.51 10.04
N HIS A 515 32.62 7.84 9.44
CA HIS A 515 31.81 8.40 8.35
C HIS A 515 30.35 8.65 8.76
N ALA A 516 29.75 9.66 8.13
CA ALA A 516 28.37 10.10 8.25
C ALA A 516 27.31 9.13 7.65
N TRP A 517 26.14 9.06 8.26
CA TRP A 517 24.96 8.36 7.76
C TRP A 517 23.66 9.09 8.19
N PRO A 518 22.58 9.08 7.37
CA PRO A 518 21.31 9.67 7.80
C PRO A 518 20.67 8.85 8.92
N THR A 519 20.35 9.46 10.06
CA THR A 519 19.58 8.83 11.13
C THR A 519 18.36 9.65 11.51
N ALA A 520 17.31 8.97 11.95
CA ALA A 520 16.18 9.59 12.65
C ALA A 520 16.40 9.42 14.15
N ARG A 521 16.99 10.42 14.83
CA ARG A 521 17.02 10.47 16.30
C ARG A 521 16.76 11.88 16.84
N ALA A 522 15.99 11.91 17.92
CA ALA A 522 15.63 13.09 18.69
C ALA A 522 16.82 13.60 19.53
N ALA A 523 16.91 14.93 19.67
CA ALA A 523 18.01 15.65 20.30
C ALA A 523 18.18 15.37 21.81
N GLY A 524 19.42 15.23 22.27
CA GLY A 524 19.74 15.10 23.70
C GLY A 524 21.22 15.24 24.07
N SER A 525 21.57 16.44 24.56
CA SER A 525 22.67 16.81 25.46
C SER A 525 24.12 16.90 24.94
N SER A 526 24.73 18.03 25.32
CA SER A 526 26.08 18.52 25.04
C SER A 526 27.10 18.09 26.09
N ASN A 527 28.37 17.94 25.71
CA ASN A 527 29.47 18.33 26.60
C ASN A 527 30.71 18.78 25.81
N SER A 528 31.27 19.90 26.26
CA SER A 528 32.44 20.59 25.72
C SER A 528 33.73 20.06 26.35
N ARG A 529 34.82 20.05 25.58
CA ARG A 529 36.20 20.21 26.05
C ARG A 529 37.12 20.61 24.89
N THR A 530 38.04 21.51 25.21
CA THR A 530 38.98 22.23 24.36
C THR A 530 40.12 21.34 23.84
N CYS A 531 40.60 21.59 22.62
CA CYS A 531 41.87 21.04 22.10
C CYS A 531 42.73 22.11 21.44
N ARG A 532 44.03 22.03 21.72
CA ARG A 532 45.11 22.88 21.20
C ARG A 532 45.53 22.42 19.80
N THR A 533 46.02 23.37 19.03
CA THR A 533 46.56 23.28 17.66
C THR A 533 47.79 22.39 17.56
N ALA A 534 47.85 21.57 16.51
CA ALA A 534 49.08 21.04 15.93
C ALA A 534 48.91 20.91 14.41
N SER A 535 49.83 21.52 13.65
CA SER A 535 49.89 21.50 12.19
C SER A 535 50.44 20.18 11.65
N ILE A 536 49.96 19.75 10.48
CA ILE A 536 50.61 18.70 9.67
C ILE A 536 50.63 19.14 8.20
N VAL A 537 51.79 18.92 7.56
CA VAL A 537 52.16 19.12 6.15
C VAL A 537 51.34 18.24 5.21
#